data_AF-A0A8S1ZY00-F1
#
_entry.id   AF-A0A8S1ZY00-F1
#
_cell.length_a   1.000
_cell.length_b   1.000
_cell.length_c   1.000
_cell.angle_alpha   90.00
_cell.angle_beta   90.00
_cell.angle_gamma   90.00
#
_symmetry.space_group_name_H-M   'P 1'
#
loop_
_entity.id
_entity.type
_entity.pdbx_description
1 polymer ?
#
loop_
_entity_poly.entity_id
_entity_poly.type
_entity_poly.pdbx_seq_one_letter_code
_entity_poly.pdbx_strand_id
1 'polypeptide(L)'
;MYVDETWLSGPPILPSDPFDRAVARFWDVYIDEHCFTSINGVAVAKNEEERKAAITKLEQCMALLEETFQECSKGRGFFGGENIGFIDIGFGSMLGPLKVLEKFTGVKFIHPENTPGLFLWADRFYAHEAVKPVMPDIEKLVEFAKLKFNTSIFK
;
A
#
# COMPACT_ATOMS: atom_id res chain seq x y z
N MET A 1 14.62 -3.07 11.62
CA MET A 1 14.81 -1.93 10.69
C MET A 1 15.70 -0.94 11.42
N TYR A 2 16.65 -0.28 10.77
CA TYR A 2 17.61 0.59 11.45
C TYR A 2 16.96 1.61 12.40
N VAL A 3 15.86 2.26 11.99
CA VAL A 3 15.14 3.22 12.84
C VAL A 3 14.57 2.56 14.10
N ASP A 4 13.92 1.41 13.95
CA ASP A 4 13.29 0.66 15.05
C ASP A 4 14.32 0.08 16.04
N GLU A 5 15.53 -0.25 15.55
CA GLU A 5 16.63 -0.77 16.36
C GLU A 5 17.43 0.34 17.06
N THR A 6 17.43 1.55 16.51
CA THR A 6 18.21 2.69 17.02
C THR A 6 17.43 3.52 18.03
N TRP A 7 16.13 3.75 17.80
CA TRP A 7 15.27 4.57 18.67
C TRP A 7 14.28 3.72 19.48
N LEU A 8 14.78 3.11 20.55
CA LEU A 8 14.03 2.17 21.39
C LEU A 8 13.02 2.81 22.35
N SER A 9 12.98 4.14 22.45
CA SER A 9 12.10 4.87 23.36
C SER A 9 10.69 5.12 22.82
N GLY A 10 10.43 4.80 21.55
CA GLY A 10 9.13 4.94 20.90
C GLY A 10 8.34 3.61 20.83
N PRO A 11 7.10 3.65 20.33
CA PRO A 11 6.36 2.44 20.00
C PRO A 11 7.13 1.60 18.96
N PRO A 12 7.30 0.28 19.19
CA PRO A 12 8.03 -0.57 18.25
C PRO A 12 7.23 -0.71 16.94
N ILE A 13 7.93 -0.59 15.82
CA ILE A 13 7.37 -0.76 14.48
C ILE A 13 7.30 -2.25 14.12
N LEU A 14 8.34 -3.02 14.48
CA LEU A 14 8.34 -4.47 14.29
C LEU A 14 7.80 -5.19 15.54
N PRO A 15 7.12 -6.33 15.35
CA PRO A 15 6.80 -7.22 16.45
C PRO A 15 8.04 -7.65 17.23
N SER A 16 7.88 -7.82 18.55
CA SER A 16 8.95 -8.32 19.41
C SER A 16 9.23 -9.81 19.17
N ASP A 17 8.18 -10.59 18.93
CA ASP A 17 8.27 -12.02 18.65
C ASP A 17 9.01 -12.28 17.32
N PRO A 18 9.98 -13.21 17.28
CA PRO A 18 10.74 -13.50 16.07
C PRO A 18 9.92 -14.01 14.89
N PHE A 19 8.88 -14.82 15.13
CA PHE A 19 8.02 -15.35 14.09
C PHE A 19 7.13 -14.25 13.52
N ASP A 20 6.47 -13.47 14.37
CA ASP A 20 5.64 -12.35 13.92
C ASP A 20 6.45 -11.31 13.14
N ARG A 21 7.70 -11.07 13.56
CA ARG A 21 8.64 -10.21 12.84
C ARG A 21 9.04 -10.76 11.47
N ALA A 22 9.19 -12.08 11.34
CA ALA A 22 9.44 -12.71 10.04
C ALA A 22 8.22 -12.59 9.13
N VAL A 23 7.01 -12.78 9.67
CA VAL A 23 5.75 -12.59 8.94
C VAL A 23 5.60 -11.15 8.45
N ALA A 24 5.89 -10.16 9.30
CA ALA A 24 5.84 -8.75 8.91
C ALA A 24 6.80 -8.43 7.75
N ARG A 25 8.01 -8.98 7.78
CA ARG A 25 9.00 -8.82 6.69
C ARG A 25 8.59 -9.54 5.41
N PHE A 26 7.98 -10.71 5.53
CA PHE A 26 7.43 -11.42 4.37
C PHE A 26 6.40 -10.55 3.64
N TRP A 27 5.48 -9.92 4.37
CA TRP A 27 4.46 -9.08 3.77
C TRP A 27 5.01 -7.80 3.15
N ASP A 28 6.03 -7.19 3.76
CA ASP A 28 6.74 -6.05 3.18
C ASP A 28 7.38 -6.41 1.82
N VAL A 29 8.07 -7.55 1.74
CA VAL A 29 8.60 -8.09 0.47
C VAL A 29 7.48 -8.40 -0.51
N TYR A 30 6.36 -8.98 -0.06
CA TYR A 30 5.21 -9.24 -0.93
C TYR A 30 4.64 -7.95 -1.53
N ILE A 31 4.52 -6.89 -0.72
CA ILE A 31 4.04 -5.58 -1.15
C ILE A 31 4.96 -5.01 -2.24
N ASP A 32 6.28 -5.07 -2.04
CA ASP A 32 7.25 -4.59 -3.02
C ASP A 32 7.23 -5.43 -4.31
N GLU A 33 7.35 -6.75 -4.19
CA GLU A 33 7.54 -7.64 -5.33
C GLU A 33 6.26 -7.86 -6.15
N HIS A 34 5.09 -7.79 -5.51
CA HIS A 34 3.81 -8.03 -6.19
C HIS A 34 2.97 -6.76 -6.36
N CYS A 35 2.72 -6.02 -5.28
CA CYS A 35 1.80 -4.89 -5.32
C CYS A 35 2.41 -3.72 -6.11
N PHE A 36 3.60 -3.26 -5.71
CA PHE A 36 4.31 -2.18 -6.40
C PHE A 36 4.73 -2.56 -7.82
N THR A 37 5.19 -3.80 -8.04
CA THR A 37 5.47 -4.30 -9.39
C THR A 37 4.21 -4.25 -10.27
N SER A 38 3.04 -4.59 -9.74
CA SER A 38 1.79 -4.52 -10.51
C SER A 38 1.39 -3.08 -10.82
N ILE A 39 1.52 -2.14 -9.88
CA ILE A 39 1.34 -0.70 -10.14
C ILE A 39 2.24 -0.23 -11.29
N ASN A 40 3.54 -0.55 -11.20
CA ASN A 40 4.50 -0.20 -12.24
C ASN A 40 4.15 -0.86 -13.58
N GLY A 41 3.69 -2.11 -13.55
CA GLY A 41 3.25 -2.87 -14.72
C GLY A 41 2.10 -2.19 -15.46
N VAL A 42 1.11 -1.66 -14.73
CA VAL A 42 0.03 -0.88 -15.35
C VAL A 42 0.57 0.42 -15.97
N ALA A 43 1.51 1.09 -15.29
CA ALA A 43 2.08 2.36 -15.77
C ALA A 43 2.90 2.25 -17.07
N VAL A 44 3.57 1.10 -17.27
CA VAL A 44 4.47 0.85 -18.41
C VAL A 44 3.91 -0.13 -19.45
N ALA A 45 2.68 -0.60 -19.29
CA ALA A 45 2.03 -1.52 -20.21
C ALA A 45 2.00 -0.96 -21.65
N LYS A 46 2.33 -1.80 -22.62
CA LYS A 46 2.43 -1.41 -24.04
C LYS A 46 1.12 -1.55 -24.80
N ASN A 47 0.17 -2.31 -24.24
CA ASN A 47 -1.13 -2.60 -24.84
C ASN A 47 -2.20 -2.86 -23.75
N GLU A 48 -3.46 -2.95 -24.16
CA GLU A 48 -4.57 -3.21 -23.24
C GLU A 48 -4.52 -4.57 -22.53
N GLU A 49 -3.95 -5.59 -23.15
CA GLU A 49 -3.86 -6.93 -22.56
C GLU A 49 -2.87 -6.96 -21.39
N GLU A 50 -1.67 -6.41 -21.59
CA GLU A 50 -0.66 -6.24 -20.54
C GLU A 50 -1.22 -5.40 -19.37
N ARG A 51 -1.94 -4.32 -19.69
CA ARG A 51 -2.55 -3.45 -18.69
C ARG A 51 -3.59 -4.19 -17.86
N LYS A 52 -4.50 -4.92 -18.51
CA LYS A 52 -5.54 -5.71 -17.82
C LYS A 52 -4.91 -6.79 -16.94
N ALA A 53 -3.89 -7.49 -17.43
CA ALA A 53 -3.20 -8.50 -16.64
C ALA A 53 -2.54 -7.90 -15.38
N ALA A 54 -1.93 -6.71 -15.49
CA ALA A 54 -1.34 -6.02 -14.34
C ALA A 54 -2.41 -5.51 -13.35
N ILE A 55 -3.54 -4.99 -13.85
CA ILE A 55 -4.69 -4.60 -13.02
C ILE A 55 -5.23 -5.81 -12.24
N THR A 56 -5.47 -6.95 -12.91
CA THR A 56 -5.97 -8.16 -12.26
C THR A 56 -5.01 -8.67 -11.17
N LYS A 57 -3.69 -8.62 -11.42
CA LYS A 57 -2.70 -8.97 -10.39
C LYS A 57 -2.77 -8.03 -9.19
N LEU A 58 -2.94 -6.73 -9.42
CA LEU A 58 -3.08 -5.75 -8.34
C LEU A 58 -4.37 -5.95 -7.53
N GLU A 59 -5.49 -6.28 -8.19
CA GLU A 59 -6.75 -6.63 -7.51
C GLU A 59 -6.58 -7.89 -6.63
N GLN A 60 -5.88 -8.92 -7.13
CA GLN A 60 -5.54 -10.11 -6.35
C GLN A 60 -4.67 -9.78 -5.14
N CYS A 61 -3.72 -8.85 -5.29
CA CYS A 61 -2.91 -8.37 -4.18
C CYS A 61 -3.78 -7.69 -3.10
N MET A 62 -4.74 -6.85 -3.50
CA MET A 62 -5.62 -6.16 -2.53
C MET A 62 -6.52 -7.15 -1.79
N ALA A 63 -7.03 -8.18 -2.48
CA ALA A 63 -7.81 -9.24 -1.85
C ALA A 63 -6.98 -10.01 -0.82
N LEU A 64 -5.74 -10.38 -1.15
CA LEU A 64 -4.86 -11.09 -0.22
C LEU A 64 -4.45 -10.20 0.98
N LEU A 65 -4.19 -8.92 0.74
CA LEU A 65 -3.89 -7.97 1.82
C LEU A 65 -5.10 -7.72 2.73
N GLU A 66 -6.33 -7.76 2.20
CA GLU A 66 -7.55 -7.70 3.01
C GLU A 66 -7.63 -8.91 3.94
N GLU A 67 -7.45 -10.13 3.42
CA GLU A 67 -7.43 -11.35 4.25
C GLU A 67 -6.36 -11.25 5.34
N THR A 68 -5.16 -10.83 4.95
CA THR A 68 -4.03 -10.61 5.87
C THR A 68 -4.35 -9.56 6.93
N PHE A 69 -5.00 -8.47 6.55
CA PHE A 69 -5.40 -7.42 7.49
C PHE A 69 -6.35 -7.95 8.55
N GLN A 70 -7.34 -8.76 8.16
CA GLN A 70 -8.28 -9.37 9.10
C GLN A 70 -7.57 -10.30 10.09
N GLU A 71 -6.58 -11.08 9.64
CA GLU A 71 -5.80 -11.98 10.49
C GLU A 71 -4.85 -11.21 11.43
N CYS A 72 -4.07 -10.28 10.91
CA CYS A 72 -3.03 -9.57 11.67
C CYS A 72 -3.62 -8.55 12.65
N SER A 73 -4.64 -7.80 12.22
CA SER A 73 -5.22 -6.73 13.05
C SER A 73 -5.92 -7.27 14.29
N LYS A 74 -6.44 -8.51 14.24
CA LYS A 74 -7.27 -9.11 15.28
C LYS A 74 -8.45 -8.20 15.66
N GLY A 75 -9.07 -7.56 14.67
CA GLY A 75 -10.17 -6.61 14.82
C GLY A 75 -9.74 -5.19 15.22
N ARG A 76 -8.45 -4.90 15.26
CA ARG A 76 -7.91 -3.56 15.54
C ARG A 76 -7.71 -2.75 14.27
N GLY A 77 -7.14 -1.54 14.40
CA GLY A 77 -7.14 -0.56 13.33
C GLY A 77 -6.00 -0.63 12.32
N PHE A 78 -4.95 -1.37 12.64
CA PHE A 78 -3.73 -1.46 11.86
C PHE A 78 -3.29 -2.93 11.74
N PHE A 79 -2.45 -3.25 10.76
CA PHE A 79 -1.79 -4.55 10.67
C PHE A 79 -0.93 -4.81 11.93
N GLY A 80 -0.32 -3.76 12.47
CA GLY A 80 0.36 -3.76 13.78
C GLY A 80 -0.57 -3.86 15.00
N GLY A 81 -1.89 -3.96 14.80
CA GLY A 81 -2.89 -4.01 15.86
C GLY A 81 -3.37 -2.61 16.26
N GLU A 82 -2.93 -2.13 17.42
CA GLU A 82 -3.39 -0.84 17.98
C GLU A 82 -2.69 0.37 17.35
N ASN A 83 -1.45 0.19 16.92
CA ASN A 83 -0.61 1.23 16.35
C ASN A 83 -0.15 0.83 14.94
N ILE A 84 0.26 1.83 14.16
CA ILE A 84 0.95 1.61 12.87
C ILE A 84 2.17 0.73 13.11
N GLY A 85 2.21 -0.42 12.42
CA GLY A 85 3.34 -1.34 12.42
C GLY A 85 4.06 -1.37 11.07
N PHE A 86 4.97 -2.33 10.93
CA PHE A 86 5.83 -2.44 9.74
C PHE A 86 5.05 -2.62 8.43
N ILE A 87 4.06 -3.52 8.40
CA ILE A 87 3.21 -3.76 7.22
C ILE A 87 2.40 -2.50 6.88
N ASP A 88 1.89 -1.79 7.89
CA ASP A 88 1.14 -0.54 7.68
C ASP A 88 1.98 0.52 6.97
N ILE A 89 3.26 0.62 7.30
CA ILE A 89 4.18 1.58 6.67
C ILE A 89 4.48 1.16 5.23
N GLY A 90 4.81 -0.11 5.01
CA GLY A 90 5.08 -0.65 3.67
C GLY A 90 3.88 -0.46 2.74
N PHE A 91 2.71 -0.93 3.17
CA PHE A 91 1.46 -0.80 2.40
C PHE A 91 1.01 0.66 2.29
N GLY A 92 1.10 1.44 3.37
CA GLY A 92 0.75 2.86 3.38
C GLY A 92 1.54 3.71 2.37
N SER A 93 2.82 3.37 2.16
CA SER A 93 3.67 4.04 1.17
C SER A 93 3.16 3.91 -0.28
N MET A 94 2.40 2.85 -0.59
CA MET A 94 1.87 2.61 -1.93
C MET A 94 0.57 3.36 -2.20
N LEU A 95 -0.09 3.92 -1.18
CA LEU A 95 -1.40 4.57 -1.34
C LEU A 95 -1.35 5.78 -2.29
N GLY A 96 -0.27 6.56 -2.27
CA GLY A 96 -0.09 7.68 -3.19
C GLY A 96 -0.04 7.21 -4.66
N PRO A 97 0.93 6.35 -5.04
CA PRO A 97 0.99 5.74 -6.37
C PRO A 97 -0.31 5.02 -6.78
N LEU A 98 -0.97 4.33 -5.84
CA LEU A 98 -2.26 3.68 -6.11
C LEU A 98 -3.34 4.70 -6.50
N LYS A 99 -3.48 5.81 -5.75
CA LYS A 99 -4.44 6.88 -6.09
C LYS A 99 -4.15 7.55 -7.42
N VAL A 100 -2.88 7.74 -7.76
CA VAL A 100 -2.49 8.21 -9.10
C VAL A 100 -2.99 7.23 -10.15
N LEU A 101 -2.74 5.93 -9.97
CA LEU A 101 -3.19 4.91 -10.90
C LEU A 101 -4.70 4.90 -11.07
N GLU A 102 -5.47 4.96 -9.98
CA GLU A 102 -6.94 5.00 -10.00
C GLU A 102 -7.47 6.18 -10.83
N LYS A 103 -6.80 7.33 -10.80
CA LYS A 103 -7.19 8.50 -11.62
C LYS A 103 -6.98 8.27 -13.11
N PHE A 104 -5.95 7.52 -13.49
CA PHE A 104 -5.62 7.28 -14.91
C PHE A 104 -6.40 6.12 -15.51
N THR A 105 -6.63 5.06 -14.74
CA THR A 105 -7.36 3.88 -15.22
C THR A 105 -8.87 4.01 -15.02
N GLY A 106 -9.32 4.85 -14.10
CA GLY A 106 -10.71 4.89 -13.63
C GLY A 106 -11.08 3.68 -12.76
N VAL A 107 -10.15 2.75 -12.52
CA VAL A 107 -10.35 1.54 -11.71
C VAL A 107 -9.94 1.86 -10.28
N LYS A 108 -10.84 1.60 -9.34
CA LYS A 108 -10.57 1.65 -7.90
C LYS A 108 -10.05 0.29 -7.44
N PHE A 109 -9.17 0.27 -6.44
CA PHE A 109 -8.57 -0.99 -5.95
C PHE A 109 -8.90 -1.29 -4.48
N ILE A 110 -9.16 -0.24 -3.68
CA ILE A 110 -9.62 -0.38 -2.30
C ILE A 110 -11.08 0.06 -2.25
N HIS A 111 -11.98 -0.83 -1.83
CA HIS A 111 -13.42 -0.65 -1.91
C HIS A 111 -14.13 -1.19 -0.67
N PRO A 112 -15.22 -0.55 -0.22
CA PRO A 112 -15.98 -1.04 0.93
C PRO A 112 -16.67 -2.38 0.68
N GLU A 113 -16.93 -2.79 -0.57
CA GLU A 113 -17.58 -4.07 -0.87
C GLU A 113 -16.62 -5.26 -0.85
N ASN A 114 -15.40 -5.06 -1.36
CA ASN A 114 -14.45 -6.16 -1.60
C ASN A 114 -13.26 -6.15 -0.64
N THR A 115 -12.88 -4.97 -0.14
CA THR A 115 -11.76 -4.78 0.80
C THR A 115 -12.17 -3.84 1.95
N PRO A 116 -13.24 -4.18 2.70
CA PRO A 116 -13.81 -3.32 3.73
C PRO A 116 -12.83 -2.98 4.85
N GLY A 117 -11.98 -3.93 5.25
CA GLY A 117 -10.94 -3.71 6.26
C GLY A 117 -9.90 -2.71 5.78
N LEU A 118 -9.34 -2.92 4.59
CA LEU A 118 -8.38 -2.01 3.98
C LEU A 118 -8.98 -0.63 3.70
N PHE A 119 -10.27 -0.56 3.36
CA PHE A 119 -10.97 0.71 3.15
C PHE A 119 -10.97 1.54 4.44
N LEU A 120 -11.40 0.96 5.56
CA LEU A 120 -11.40 1.64 6.86
C LEU A 120 -9.98 1.89 7.39
N TRP A 121 -9.07 0.95 7.14
CA TRP A 121 -7.66 1.09 7.49
C TRP A 121 -7.04 2.29 6.77
N ALA A 122 -7.29 2.47 5.47
CA ALA A 122 -6.72 3.57 4.69
C ALA A 122 -7.13 4.92 5.27
N ASP A 123 -8.40 5.10 5.61
CA ASP A 123 -8.90 6.32 6.26
C ASP A 123 -8.20 6.59 7.61
N ARG A 124 -8.03 5.54 8.44
CA ARG A 124 -7.31 5.64 9.72
C ARG A 124 -5.84 5.97 9.52
N PHE A 125 -5.18 5.33 8.55
CA PHE A 125 -3.78 5.55 8.23
C PHE A 125 -3.55 6.99 7.78
N TYR A 126 -4.36 7.52 6.85
CA TYR A 126 -4.29 8.91 6.41
C TYR A 126 -4.53 9.93 7.52
N ALA A 127 -5.40 9.60 8.48
CA ALA A 127 -5.73 10.47 9.61
C ALA A 127 -4.67 10.45 10.73
N HIS A 128 -3.77 9.46 10.75
CA HIS A 128 -2.78 9.30 11.81
C HIS A 128 -1.80 10.49 11.85
N GLU A 129 -1.47 10.97 13.06
CA GLU A 129 -0.68 12.18 13.26
C GLU A 129 0.73 12.12 12.66
N ALA A 130 1.34 10.93 12.65
CA ALA A 130 2.65 10.70 12.03
C ALA A 130 2.60 10.65 10.49
N VAL A 131 1.43 10.35 9.91
CA VAL A 131 1.25 10.12 8.47
C VAL A 131 0.76 11.37 7.77
N LYS A 132 -0.27 12.03 8.32
CA LYS A 132 -0.91 13.21 7.73
C LYS A 132 0.06 14.30 7.22
N PRO A 133 1.15 14.65 7.93
CA PRO A 133 2.08 15.70 7.49
C PRO A 133 2.98 15.30 6.32
N VAL A 134 3.18 13.99 6.10
CA VAL A 134 4.10 13.46 5.09
C VAL A 134 3.40 12.92 3.85
N MET A 135 2.06 12.83 3.88
CA MET A 135 1.32 12.35 2.72
C MET A 135 1.42 13.35 1.56
N PRO A 136 1.76 12.87 0.37
CA PRO A 136 1.97 13.73 -0.77
C PRO A 136 0.64 14.26 -1.32
N ASP A 137 0.68 15.47 -1.86
CA ASP A 137 -0.42 16.01 -2.66
C ASP A 137 -0.60 15.14 -3.91
N ILE A 138 -1.81 14.59 -4.07
CA ILE A 138 -2.10 13.65 -5.15
C ILE A 138 -2.00 14.33 -6.52
N GLU A 139 -2.35 15.61 -6.67
CA GLU A 139 -2.20 16.30 -7.95
C GLU A 139 -0.73 16.49 -8.30
N LYS A 140 0.12 16.83 -7.33
CA LYS A 140 1.57 16.88 -7.54
C LYS A 140 2.15 15.52 -7.92
N LEU A 141 1.67 14.44 -7.32
CA LEU A 141 2.06 13.08 -7.72
C LEU A 141 1.60 12.72 -9.13
N VAL A 142 0.39 13.13 -9.50
CA VAL A 142 -0.14 12.96 -10.86
C VAL A 142 0.74 13.70 -11.86
N GLU A 143 1.10 14.96 -11.60
CA GLU A 143 2.02 15.74 -12.45
C GLU A 143 3.39 15.07 -12.56
N PHE A 144 3.95 14.61 -11.43
CA PHE A 144 5.21 13.88 -11.42
C PHE A 144 5.13 12.58 -12.24
N ALA A 145 4.04 11.81 -12.11
CA ALA A 145 3.85 10.58 -12.87
C ALA A 145 3.77 10.85 -14.38
N LYS A 146 3.05 11.91 -14.79
CA LYS A 146 2.99 12.34 -16.20
C LYS A 146 4.39 12.63 -16.76
N LEU A 147 5.23 13.33 -15.99
CA LEU A 147 6.61 13.63 -16.38
C LEU A 147 7.50 12.37 -16.43
N LYS A 148 7.41 11.52 -15.40
CA LYS A 148 8.28 10.35 -15.23
C LYS A 148 8.04 9.30 -16.30
N PHE A 149 6.78 9.02 -16.61
CA PHE A 149 6.43 7.87 -17.45
C PHE A 149 6.22 8.24 -18.92
N ASN A 150 5.96 9.51 -19.28
CA ASN A 150 5.80 9.98 -20.67
C ASN A 150 5.00 9.00 -21.58
N THR A 151 4.02 8.28 -21.02
CA THR A 151 3.26 7.23 -21.68
C THR A 151 1.88 7.73 -22.10
N SER A 152 1.25 7.07 -23.07
CA SER A 152 -0.07 7.41 -23.62
C SER A 152 -1.21 7.33 -22.59
N ILE A 153 -0.97 6.71 -21.43
CA ILE A 153 -1.95 6.63 -20.33
C ILE A 153 -2.03 7.92 -19.51
N PHE A 154 -1.00 8.78 -19.60
CA PHE A 154 -0.86 10.00 -18.83
C PHE A 154 -1.21 11.26 -19.64
N LYS A 155 -1.51 11.10 -20.93
CA LYS A 155 -2.00 12.15 -21.85
C LYS A 155 -3.52 12.24 -21.78
#